data_AF-A0A3C2AFT8-F1
#
_entry.id   AF-A0A3C2AFT8-F1
#
_cell.length_a   1.000
_cell.length_b   1.000
_cell.length_c   1.000
_cell.angle_alpha   90.00
_cell.angle_beta   90.00
_cell.angle_gamma   90.00
#
_symmetry.space_group_name_H-M   'P 1'
#
loop_
_entity.id
_entity.type
_entity.pdbx_description
1 polymer ?
#
loop_
_entity_poly.entity_id
_entity_poly.type
_entity_poly.pdbx_seq_one_letter_code
_entity_poly.pdbx_strand_id
1 'polypeptide(L)'
;MVSEDIKKQWFRKAKEGWRLNKDIIEMVKFESVDLINDDYTDYKSLLHDMDIILCRNVFIYFIPEVVSRVILKLNETLNDGGYLMTGHAELPQQAIANLRPKVFPESVVYKKSSELGVRSEELKSRSQRLEVRSQKLEAKIPQTPSPLVGEGGGEGDISEAKELYNKGNYTLTIEKLGHILLTNPEHFETHCLIGQTYANIGEYEKAEAHLKKAIEIDKFNAEPYYLLAQISRENGRLEDEEEMLKKVIYLNPSHIPAYLEMGIIYEGKGDRDRAFKMRNTALNLLKSLPSDARIEPYTELTAEELIRHVQEMIK
;
A
#
# COMPACT_ATOMS: atom_id res chain seq x y z
N MET A 1 9.27 25.46 9.72
CA MET A 1 9.72 25.30 11.13
C MET A 1 8.61 25.77 12.04
N VAL A 2 8.23 24.98 13.04
CA VAL A 2 7.20 25.35 14.04
C VAL A 2 7.73 26.50 14.92
N SER A 3 6.94 27.55 15.13
CA SER A 3 7.35 28.70 15.94
C SER A 3 7.60 28.31 17.40
N GLU A 4 8.52 29.00 18.06
CA GLU A 4 8.87 28.73 19.46
C GLU A 4 7.68 28.93 20.42
N ASP A 5 6.73 29.79 20.05
CA ASP A 5 5.51 30.01 20.82
C ASP A 5 4.59 28.78 20.80
N ILE A 6 4.42 28.16 19.62
CA ILE A 6 3.65 26.92 19.48
C ILE A 6 4.34 25.78 20.23
N LYS A 7 5.67 25.70 20.18
CA LYS A 7 6.41 24.67 20.92
C LYS A 7 6.22 24.81 22.43
N LYS A 8 6.30 26.03 22.97
CA LYS A 8 6.06 26.27 24.42
C LYS A 8 4.62 26.01 24.83
N GLN A 9 3.66 26.22 23.93
CA GLN A 9 2.25 26.00 24.21
C GLN A 9 1.88 24.51 24.34
N TRP A 10 2.44 23.65 23.48
CA TRP A 10 2.05 22.24 23.41
C TRP A 10 3.11 21.27 23.93
N PHE A 11 4.35 21.72 24.13
CA PHE A 11 5.47 20.87 24.52
C PHE A 11 6.26 21.45 25.70
N ARG A 12 6.77 20.56 26.54
CA ARG A 12 7.75 20.83 27.60
C ARG A 12 9.15 20.45 27.13
N LYS A 13 10.13 21.30 27.46
CA LYS A 13 11.54 21.00 27.20
C LYS A 13 12.02 19.89 28.16
N ALA A 14 12.56 18.82 27.61
CA ALA A 14 13.15 17.69 28.34
C ALA A 14 14.67 17.65 28.12
N LYS A 15 15.38 16.76 28.86
CA LYS A 15 16.84 16.60 28.70
C LYS A 15 17.27 16.25 27.27
N GLU A 16 16.41 15.58 26.51
CA GLU A 16 16.64 15.20 25.11
C GLU A 16 15.55 15.75 24.18
N GLY A 17 15.38 17.07 24.16
CA GLY A 17 14.48 17.74 23.22
C GLY A 17 13.14 18.17 23.82
N TRP A 18 12.04 17.87 23.14
CA TRP A 18 10.70 18.32 23.52
C TRP A 18 9.77 17.12 23.76
N ARG A 19 8.98 17.18 24.82
CA ARG A 19 7.93 16.19 25.13
C ARG A 19 6.58 16.89 25.10
N LEU A 20 5.55 16.20 24.62
CA LEU A 20 4.19 16.73 24.63
C LEU A 20 3.74 17.02 26.08
N ASN A 21 2.97 18.09 26.27
CA ASN A 21 2.40 18.40 27.57
C ASN A 21 1.53 17.24 28.08
N LYS A 22 1.69 16.90 29.36
CA LYS A 22 0.96 15.78 29.99
C LYS A 22 -0.55 15.94 29.83
N ASP A 23 -1.04 17.17 29.93
CA ASP A 23 -2.46 17.51 29.79
C ASP A 23 -3.02 17.11 28.42
N ILE A 24 -2.20 17.14 27.35
CA ILE A 24 -2.60 16.72 26.00
C ILE A 24 -2.54 15.21 25.87
N ILE A 25 -1.53 14.57 26.46
CA ILE A 25 -1.40 13.11 26.46
C ILE A 25 -2.62 12.49 27.15
N GLU A 26 -3.08 13.08 28.26
CA GLU A 26 -4.24 12.63 29.03
C GLU A 26 -5.58 12.81 28.29
N MET A 27 -5.62 13.62 27.23
CA MET A 27 -6.81 13.77 26.38
C MET A 27 -7.00 12.58 25.41
N VAL A 28 -5.96 11.76 25.21
CA VAL A 28 -5.99 10.65 24.25
C VAL A 28 -6.52 9.39 24.92
N LYS A 29 -7.59 8.81 24.35
CA LYS A 29 -8.13 7.51 24.75
C LYS A 29 -7.92 6.52 23.62
N PHE A 30 -7.51 5.31 23.97
CA PHE A 30 -7.35 4.20 23.03
C PHE A 30 -8.44 3.16 23.27
N GLU A 31 -9.08 2.72 22.21
CA GLU A 31 -10.10 1.68 22.21
C GLU A 31 -9.91 0.77 20.99
N SER A 32 -10.19 -0.52 21.17
CA SER A 32 -10.16 -1.51 20.10
C SER A 32 -11.59 -1.75 19.61
N VAL A 33 -11.86 -1.51 18.33
CA VAL A 33 -13.19 -1.63 17.74
C VAL A 33 -13.10 -2.37 16.40
N ASP A 34 -13.96 -3.36 16.20
CA ASP A 34 -14.19 -4.00 14.91
C ASP A 34 -15.18 -3.15 14.09
N LEU A 35 -14.66 -2.48 13.06
CA LEU A 35 -15.44 -1.59 12.20
C LEU A 35 -16.61 -2.29 11.49
N ILE A 36 -16.51 -3.60 11.28
CA ILE A 36 -17.49 -4.42 10.58
C ILE A 36 -18.56 -4.88 11.55
N ASN A 37 -18.16 -5.55 12.63
CA ASN A 37 -19.06 -6.33 13.48
C ASN A 37 -19.56 -5.58 14.71
N ASP A 38 -18.76 -4.66 15.29
CA ASP A 38 -19.14 -4.00 16.54
C ASP A 38 -20.19 -2.92 16.33
N ASP A 39 -21.14 -2.81 17.24
CA ASP A 39 -22.10 -1.70 17.25
C ASP A 39 -21.53 -0.53 18.07
N TYR A 40 -20.93 0.43 17.36
CA TYR A 40 -20.31 1.63 17.94
C TYR A 40 -21.06 2.91 17.59
N THR A 41 -22.26 2.80 16.99
CA THR A 41 -23.10 3.96 16.68
C THR A 41 -24.03 4.34 17.84
N ASP A 42 -24.10 3.50 18.89
CA ASP A 42 -24.81 3.79 20.13
C ASP A 42 -24.17 4.96 20.91
N TYR A 43 -24.98 5.73 21.63
CA TYR A 43 -24.57 6.89 22.44
C TYR A 43 -23.61 6.53 23.59
N LYS A 44 -23.46 5.23 23.88
CA LYS A 44 -22.54 4.71 24.89
C LYS A 44 -21.12 4.50 24.38
N SER A 45 -20.94 4.46 23.05
CA SER A 45 -19.65 4.30 22.40
C SER A 45 -18.81 5.58 22.54
N LEU A 46 -17.50 5.44 22.77
CA LEU A 46 -16.59 6.59 22.71
C LEU A 46 -16.48 7.17 21.30
N LEU A 47 -16.93 6.44 20.27
CA LEU A 47 -16.93 6.88 18.89
C LEU A 47 -18.12 7.78 18.53
N HIS A 48 -19.12 7.94 19.41
CA HIS A 48 -20.28 8.81 19.15
C HIS A 48 -19.89 10.32 19.21
N ASP A 49 -20.71 11.18 18.59
CA ASP A 49 -20.56 12.65 18.55
C ASP A 49 -19.20 13.17 18.04
N MET A 50 -18.64 12.55 17.01
CA MET A 50 -17.34 12.93 16.46
C MET A 50 -17.44 14.14 15.54
N ASP A 51 -16.65 15.17 15.80
CA ASP A 51 -16.52 16.33 14.90
C ASP A 51 -15.63 16.02 13.69
N ILE A 52 -14.59 15.19 13.90
CA ILE A 52 -13.61 14.82 12.88
C ILE A 52 -13.28 13.34 13.02
N ILE A 53 -13.36 12.60 11.92
CA ILE A 53 -12.88 11.22 11.80
C ILE A 53 -11.73 11.19 10.79
N LEU A 54 -10.58 10.70 11.24
CA LEU A 54 -9.41 10.47 10.40
C LEU A 54 -9.25 8.97 10.18
N CYS A 55 -9.68 8.47 9.02
CA CYS A 55 -9.70 7.05 8.68
C CYS A 55 -8.84 6.80 7.44
N ARG A 56 -7.51 6.80 7.63
CA ARG A 56 -6.54 6.59 6.56
C ARG A 56 -6.07 5.14 6.50
N ASN A 57 -5.96 4.62 5.28
CA ASN A 57 -5.48 3.30 4.91
C ASN A 57 -6.30 2.17 5.54
N VAL A 58 -7.61 2.35 5.72
CA VAL A 58 -8.48 1.34 6.34
C VAL A 58 -9.33 0.65 5.28
N PHE A 59 -9.89 1.39 4.33
CA PHE A 59 -10.86 0.85 3.37
C PHE A 59 -10.22 -0.04 2.31
N ILE A 60 -8.90 0.05 2.13
CA ILE A 60 -8.10 -0.78 1.22
C ILE A 60 -8.17 -2.28 1.57
N TYR A 61 -8.54 -2.63 2.80
CA TYR A 61 -8.65 -4.00 3.28
C TYR A 61 -10.06 -4.59 3.11
N PHE A 62 -11.02 -3.79 2.63
CA PHE A 62 -12.42 -4.17 2.58
C PHE A 62 -12.93 -4.25 1.14
N ILE A 63 -13.82 -5.21 0.88
CA ILE A 63 -14.59 -5.23 -0.36
C ILE A 63 -15.61 -4.08 -0.39
N PRO A 64 -16.03 -3.59 -1.57
CA PRO A 64 -16.87 -2.38 -1.71
C PRO A 64 -18.16 -2.38 -0.87
N GLU A 65 -18.76 -3.54 -0.66
CA GLU A 65 -19.97 -3.72 0.15
C GLU A 65 -19.70 -3.45 1.64
N VAL A 66 -18.55 -3.93 2.14
CA VAL A 66 -18.11 -3.71 3.52
C VAL A 66 -17.71 -2.26 3.72
N VAL A 67 -16.97 -1.67 2.78
CA VAL A 67 -16.61 -0.24 2.77
C VAL A 67 -17.87 0.61 2.93
N SER A 68 -18.91 0.35 2.13
CA SER A 68 -20.18 1.08 2.18
C SER A 68 -20.84 1.00 3.56
N ARG A 69 -20.88 -0.19 4.17
CA ARG A 69 -21.47 -0.39 5.50
C ARG A 69 -20.68 0.33 6.60
N VAL A 70 -19.35 0.26 6.56
CA VAL A 70 -18.48 0.94 7.54
C VAL A 70 -18.65 2.46 7.44
N ILE A 71 -18.73 3.02 6.24
CA ILE A 71 -18.90 4.47 6.07
C ILE A 71 -20.27 4.94 6.58
N LEU A 72 -21.33 4.15 6.37
CA LEU A 72 -22.64 4.46 6.94
C LEU A 72 -22.56 4.57 8.47
N LYS A 73 -21.90 3.61 9.13
CA LYS A 73 -21.69 3.63 10.59
C LYS A 73 -20.85 4.84 11.03
N LEU A 74 -19.74 5.13 10.33
CA LEU A 74 -18.91 6.31 10.63
C LEU A 74 -19.65 7.64 10.38
N ASN A 75 -20.57 7.68 9.42
CA ASN A 75 -21.40 8.84 9.17
C ASN A 75 -22.45 9.04 10.27
N GLU A 76 -22.98 7.96 10.86
CA GLU A 76 -23.88 8.04 12.02
C GLU A 76 -23.17 8.61 13.25
N THR A 77 -21.92 8.22 13.47
CA THR A 77 -21.12 8.74 14.59
C THR A 77 -20.62 10.17 14.41
N LEU A 78 -20.69 10.72 13.20
CA LEU A 78 -20.21 12.07 12.91
C LEU A 78 -21.29 13.12 13.25
N ASN A 79 -20.91 14.23 13.89
CA ASN A 79 -21.81 15.35 14.09
C ASN A 79 -22.22 16.00 12.76
N ASP A 80 -23.38 16.67 12.76
CA ASP A 80 -23.80 17.47 11.60
C ASP A 80 -22.78 18.57 11.31
N GLY A 81 -22.30 18.61 10.06
CA GLY A 81 -21.22 19.49 9.66
C GLY A 81 -19.81 18.99 9.99
N GLY A 82 -19.67 17.83 10.62
CA GLY A 82 -18.39 17.16 10.88
C GLY A 82 -17.69 16.68 9.61
N TYR A 83 -16.43 16.27 9.77
CA TYR A 83 -15.56 15.91 8.65
C TYR A 83 -15.02 14.47 8.76
N LEU A 84 -15.17 13.71 7.67
CA LEU A 84 -14.52 12.43 7.47
C LEU A 84 -13.37 12.60 6.48
N MET A 85 -12.15 12.26 6.88
CA MET A 85 -10.96 12.31 6.03
C MET A 85 -10.45 10.89 5.81
N THR A 86 -10.31 10.50 4.54
CA THR A 86 -9.75 9.21 4.13
C THR A 86 -8.46 9.41 3.34
N GLY A 87 -7.70 8.34 3.10
CA GLY A 87 -6.57 8.40 2.17
C GLY A 87 -7.02 8.59 0.72
N HIS A 88 -6.03 8.91 -0.12
CA HIS A 88 -6.24 9.23 -1.53
C HIS A 88 -6.69 7.94 -2.26
N ALA A 89 -7.84 7.99 -2.93
CA ALA A 89 -8.47 6.88 -3.65
C ALA A 89 -9.14 5.77 -2.81
N GLU A 90 -9.31 5.94 -1.48
CA GLU A 90 -9.96 4.92 -0.64
C GLU A 90 -11.47 4.84 -0.77
N LEU A 91 -12.11 5.91 -1.24
CA LEU A 91 -13.56 5.97 -1.38
C LEU A 91 -13.93 5.92 -2.87
N PRO A 92 -14.68 4.88 -3.31
CA PRO A 92 -15.29 4.87 -4.61
C PRO A 92 -16.13 6.14 -4.78
N GLN A 93 -16.26 6.63 -6.02
CA GLN A 93 -17.09 7.78 -6.40
C GLN A 93 -18.61 7.51 -6.24
N GLN A 94 -18.99 6.62 -5.33
CA GLN A 94 -20.36 6.35 -4.97
C GLN A 94 -20.87 7.47 -4.05
N ALA A 95 -22.01 8.03 -4.43
CA ALA A 95 -22.70 9.03 -3.63
C ALA A 95 -23.23 8.37 -2.35
N ILE A 96 -22.49 8.48 -1.25
CA ILE A 96 -22.97 8.10 0.07
C ILE A 96 -23.88 9.22 0.54
N ALA A 97 -25.13 8.87 0.86
CA ALA A 97 -26.12 9.83 1.31
C ALA A 97 -25.54 10.66 2.48
N ASN A 98 -25.66 11.99 2.38
CA ASN A 98 -25.26 12.98 3.38
C ASN A 98 -23.75 13.25 3.58
N LEU A 99 -22.84 12.66 2.81
CA LEU A 99 -21.42 13.03 2.80
C LEU A 99 -21.05 13.79 1.51
N ARG A 100 -20.70 15.07 1.63
CA ARG A 100 -20.29 15.91 0.49
C ARG A 100 -18.77 15.95 0.37
N PRO A 101 -18.17 15.54 -0.77
CA PRO A 101 -16.74 15.70 -0.97
C PRO A 101 -16.37 17.18 -1.12
N LYS A 102 -15.35 17.60 -0.38
CA LYS A 102 -14.62 18.85 -0.50
C LYS A 102 -13.21 18.52 -0.96
N VAL A 103 -12.89 18.97 -2.17
CA VAL A 103 -11.58 18.76 -2.76
C VAL A 103 -10.63 19.85 -2.27
N PHE A 104 -9.50 19.43 -1.72
CA PHE A 104 -8.34 20.26 -1.42
C PHE A 104 -7.19 19.86 -2.35
N PRO A 105 -6.19 20.72 -2.60
CA PRO A 105 -5.09 20.41 -3.51
C PRO A 105 -4.34 19.10 -3.19
N GLU A 106 -4.34 18.68 -1.92
CA GLU A 106 -3.64 17.50 -1.43
C GLU A 106 -4.55 16.46 -0.75
N SER A 107 -5.88 16.56 -0.84
CA SER A 107 -6.78 15.56 -0.26
C SER A 107 -8.25 15.75 -0.66
N VAL A 108 -9.05 14.69 -0.55
CA VAL A 108 -10.52 14.77 -0.58
C VAL A 108 -11.04 14.56 0.84
N VAL A 109 -11.83 15.52 1.31
CA VAL A 109 -12.43 15.51 2.65
C VAL A 109 -13.94 15.47 2.52
N TYR A 110 -14.62 14.63 3.29
CA TYR A 110 -16.08 14.51 3.22
C TYR A 110 -16.71 15.26 4.39
N LYS A 111 -17.67 16.13 4.10
CA LYS A 111 -18.43 16.88 5.12
C LYS A 111 -19.84 16.31 5.24
N LYS A 112 -20.28 15.99 6.46
CA LYS A 112 -21.67 15.57 6.71
C LYS A 112 -22.62 16.76 6.54
N SER A 113 -23.73 16.55 5.82
CA SER A 113 -24.77 17.54 5.58
C SER A 113 -26.14 16.87 5.56
N SER A 114 -27.01 17.30 6.48
CA SER A 114 -28.37 16.80 6.66
C SER A 114 -29.41 17.41 5.68
N GLU A 115 -28.99 18.27 4.74
CA GLU A 115 -29.90 19.12 3.95
C GLU A 115 -30.64 18.44 2.77
N LEU A 116 -30.43 17.16 2.45
CA LEU A 116 -31.11 16.51 1.30
C LEU A 116 -31.61 15.10 1.60
N GLY A 117 -32.61 15.00 2.46
CA GLY A 117 -33.41 13.79 2.70
C GLY A 117 -34.41 13.43 1.57
N VAL A 118 -34.08 13.64 0.28
CA VAL A 118 -35.01 13.36 -0.84
C VAL A 118 -34.32 12.58 -1.98
N ARG A 119 -33.71 11.43 -1.66
CA ARG A 119 -33.36 10.39 -2.67
C ARG A 119 -33.55 8.95 -2.16
N SER A 120 -34.11 8.78 -0.95
CA SER A 120 -34.27 7.48 -0.29
C SER A 120 -35.39 6.63 -0.91
N GLU A 121 -36.37 7.22 -1.57
CA GLU A 121 -37.51 6.49 -2.17
C GLU A 121 -37.19 5.87 -3.54
N GLU A 122 -36.35 6.51 -4.36
CA GLU A 122 -35.91 5.93 -5.64
C GLU A 122 -34.96 4.75 -5.43
N LEU A 123 -34.07 4.83 -4.42
CA LEU A 123 -33.14 3.75 -4.06
C LEU A 123 -33.86 2.52 -3.49
N LYS A 124 -34.87 2.72 -2.63
CA LYS A 124 -35.73 1.61 -2.15
C LYS A 124 -36.44 0.89 -3.30
N SER A 125 -36.91 1.61 -4.31
CA SER A 125 -37.56 1.02 -5.49
C SER A 125 -36.61 0.21 -6.39
N ARG A 126 -35.30 0.51 -6.32
CA ARG A 126 -34.26 -0.15 -7.11
C ARG A 126 -33.72 -1.39 -6.39
N SER A 127 -33.61 -1.34 -5.06
CA SER A 127 -33.29 -2.49 -4.22
C SER A 127 -34.41 -3.55 -4.26
N GLN A 128 -35.68 -3.15 -4.18
CA GLN A 128 -36.81 -4.08 -4.31
C GLN A 128 -36.88 -4.72 -5.71
N ARG A 129 -36.51 -3.99 -6.77
CA ARG A 129 -36.43 -4.56 -8.14
C ARG A 129 -35.27 -5.55 -8.32
N LEU A 130 -34.20 -5.42 -7.54
CA LEU A 130 -33.06 -6.35 -7.55
C LEU A 130 -33.36 -7.60 -6.69
N GLU A 131 -34.07 -7.46 -5.57
CA GLU A 131 -34.50 -8.58 -4.72
C GLU A 131 -35.50 -9.52 -5.42
N VAL A 132 -36.42 -8.98 -6.22
CA VAL A 132 -37.34 -9.82 -7.02
C VAL A 132 -36.60 -10.61 -8.10
N ARG A 133 -35.41 -10.14 -8.53
CA ARG A 133 -34.59 -10.81 -9.55
C ARG A 133 -33.64 -11.86 -8.95
N SER A 134 -33.26 -11.74 -7.67
CA SER A 134 -32.43 -12.72 -6.98
C SER A 134 -33.20 -13.93 -6.43
N GLN A 135 -34.53 -13.82 -6.25
CA GLN A 135 -35.38 -14.92 -5.77
C GLN A 135 -35.62 -16.06 -6.77
N LYS A 136 -34.88 -16.13 -7.91
CA LYS A 136 -35.05 -17.20 -8.91
C LYS A 136 -33.78 -17.95 -9.30
N LEU A 137 -32.73 -17.88 -8.50
CA LEU A 137 -31.62 -18.83 -8.56
C LEU A 137 -31.41 -19.47 -7.19
N GLU A 138 -31.97 -20.66 -6.99
CA GLU A 138 -31.45 -21.58 -5.98
C GLU A 138 -30.08 -22.06 -6.44
N ALA A 139 -29.04 -21.30 -6.08
CA ALA A 139 -27.67 -21.75 -6.22
C ALA A 139 -27.41 -22.80 -5.13
N LYS A 140 -27.23 -24.06 -5.55
CA LYS A 140 -26.60 -25.08 -4.71
C LYS A 140 -25.28 -24.51 -4.18
N ILE A 141 -25.14 -24.51 -2.85
CA ILE A 141 -23.91 -24.13 -2.17
C ILE A 141 -22.78 -24.99 -2.73
N PRO A 142 -21.77 -24.42 -3.41
CA PRO A 142 -20.56 -25.15 -3.73
C PRO A 142 -19.92 -25.55 -2.41
N GLN A 143 -19.52 -26.81 -2.26
CA GLN A 143 -18.76 -27.22 -1.10
C GLN A 143 -17.54 -26.32 -0.98
N THR A 144 -17.27 -25.87 0.25
CA THR A 144 -16.05 -25.14 0.61
C THR A 144 -14.87 -25.81 -0.07
N PRO A 145 -14.11 -25.11 -0.94
CA PRO A 145 -12.85 -25.66 -1.36
C PRO A 145 -12.04 -25.84 -0.09
N SER A 146 -11.68 -27.09 0.22
CA SER A 146 -10.58 -27.39 1.12
C SER A 146 -9.40 -26.51 0.73
N PRO A 147 -8.54 -26.10 1.68
CA PRO A 147 -7.34 -25.35 1.34
C PRO A 147 -6.67 -26.06 0.17
N LEU A 148 -6.44 -25.32 -0.92
CA LEU A 148 -5.50 -25.72 -1.94
C LEU A 148 -4.14 -25.74 -1.25
N VAL A 149 -3.89 -26.80 -0.49
CA VAL A 149 -2.59 -27.44 -0.52
C VAL A 149 -2.47 -27.86 -1.97
N GLY A 150 -1.89 -26.97 -2.77
CA GLY A 150 -1.29 -27.37 -4.03
C GLY A 150 -0.18 -28.33 -3.67
N GLU A 151 -0.51 -29.60 -3.51
CA GLU A 151 0.47 -30.66 -3.60
C GLU A 151 1.08 -30.58 -5.00
N GLY A 152 2.34 -30.14 -5.05
CA GLY A 152 3.36 -30.61 -5.97
C GLY A 152 3.01 -30.60 -7.45
N GLY A 153 3.35 -29.50 -8.13
CA GLY A 153 3.40 -29.47 -9.60
C GLY A 153 4.06 -28.21 -10.15
N GLY A 154 5.33 -27.94 -9.83
CA GLY A 154 6.06 -26.87 -10.51
C GLY A 154 7.36 -26.36 -9.88
N GLU A 155 7.63 -26.60 -8.59
CA GLU A 155 8.88 -26.13 -7.95
C GLU A 155 10.15 -26.73 -8.59
N GLY A 156 10.01 -27.87 -9.28
CA GLY A 156 11.09 -28.55 -9.99
C GLY A 156 11.57 -27.85 -11.28
N ASP A 157 10.74 -27.05 -11.97
CA ASP A 157 11.09 -26.55 -13.31
C ASP A 157 11.72 -25.15 -13.31
N ILE A 158 11.31 -24.25 -12.40
CA ILE A 158 11.86 -22.89 -12.37
C ILE A 158 13.25 -22.81 -11.74
N SER A 159 13.60 -23.78 -10.89
CA SER A 159 14.89 -23.85 -10.19
C SER A 159 16.08 -23.92 -11.18
N GLU A 160 15.95 -24.72 -12.23
CA GLU A 160 16.97 -24.79 -13.29
C GLU A 160 17.09 -23.46 -14.05
N ALA A 161 15.96 -22.79 -14.33
CA ALA A 161 15.98 -21.48 -14.98
C ALA A 161 16.62 -20.40 -14.11
N LYS A 162 16.41 -20.43 -12.78
CA LYS A 162 17.09 -19.56 -11.80
C LYS A 162 18.60 -19.83 -11.76
N GLU A 163 19.01 -21.09 -11.82
CA GLU A 163 20.45 -21.42 -11.91
C GLU A 163 21.09 -20.88 -13.19
N LEU A 164 20.41 -21.05 -14.34
CA LEU A 164 20.87 -20.50 -15.63
C LEU A 164 20.95 -18.98 -15.57
N TYR A 165 19.97 -18.33 -14.94
CA TYR A 165 19.94 -16.89 -14.73
C TYR A 165 21.14 -16.42 -13.88
N ASN A 166 21.41 -17.09 -12.75
CA ASN A 166 22.54 -16.77 -11.88
C ASN A 166 23.89 -17.01 -12.55
N LYS A 167 23.97 -17.95 -13.51
CA LYS A 167 25.15 -18.18 -14.36
C LYS A 167 25.28 -17.17 -15.51
N GLY A 168 24.34 -16.23 -15.64
CA GLY A 168 24.30 -15.21 -16.70
C GLY A 168 23.85 -15.74 -18.06
N ASN A 169 23.31 -16.95 -18.14
CA ASN A 169 22.89 -17.57 -19.40
C ASN A 169 21.46 -17.18 -19.78
N TYR A 170 21.26 -15.90 -20.05
CA TYR A 170 19.94 -15.29 -20.24
C TYR A 170 19.15 -15.87 -21.43
N THR A 171 19.82 -16.31 -22.50
CA THR A 171 19.16 -16.92 -23.66
C THR A 171 18.50 -18.25 -23.29
N LEU A 172 19.24 -19.16 -22.63
CA LEU A 172 18.69 -20.43 -22.19
C LEU A 172 17.66 -20.25 -21.07
N THR A 173 17.84 -19.25 -20.20
CA THR A 173 16.84 -18.87 -19.20
C THR A 173 15.50 -18.54 -19.86
N ILE A 174 15.47 -17.64 -20.86
CA ILE A 174 14.23 -17.27 -21.54
C ILE A 174 13.59 -18.46 -22.26
N GLU A 175 14.38 -19.32 -22.92
CA GLU A 175 13.86 -20.51 -23.60
C GLU A 175 13.19 -21.46 -22.61
N LYS A 176 13.88 -21.79 -21.50
CA LYS A 176 13.35 -22.66 -20.44
C LYS A 176 12.09 -22.08 -19.82
N LEU A 177 12.10 -20.79 -19.49
CA LEU A 177 10.94 -20.10 -18.91
C LEU A 177 9.76 -20.03 -19.90
N GLY A 178 10.03 -19.91 -21.20
CA GLY A 178 9.03 -19.98 -22.26
C GLY A 178 8.31 -21.33 -22.28
N HIS A 179 9.03 -22.45 -22.09
CA HIS A 179 8.41 -23.77 -21.94
C HIS A 179 7.49 -23.87 -20.71
N ILE A 180 7.86 -23.23 -19.60
CA ILE A 180 7.03 -23.17 -18.40
C ILE A 180 5.75 -22.36 -18.66
N LEU A 181 5.83 -21.26 -19.42
CA LEU A 181 4.63 -20.49 -19.78
C LEU A 181 3.71 -21.22 -20.76
N LEU A 182 4.20 -22.19 -21.52
CA LEU A 182 3.34 -23.03 -22.37
C LEU A 182 2.45 -23.97 -21.54
N THR A 183 2.95 -24.43 -20.39
CA THR A 183 2.21 -25.32 -19.48
C THR A 183 1.42 -24.54 -18.42
N ASN A 184 1.93 -23.41 -17.97
CA ASN A 184 1.28 -22.51 -17.02
C ASN A 184 1.43 -21.03 -17.45
N PRO A 185 0.49 -20.53 -18.27
CA PRO A 185 0.55 -19.16 -18.80
C PRO A 185 0.42 -18.05 -17.77
N GLU A 186 -0.11 -18.33 -16.57
CA GLU A 186 -0.33 -17.36 -15.50
C GLU A 186 0.68 -17.54 -14.34
N HIS A 187 1.82 -18.18 -14.61
CA HIS A 187 2.85 -18.39 -13.59
C HIS A 187 3.58 -17.09 -13.24
N PHE A 188 3.20 -16.47 -12.11
CA PHE A 188 3.72 -15.19 -11.63
C PHE A 188 5.25 -15.12 -11.63
N GLU A 189 5.91 -16.07 -10.96
CA GLU A 189 7.36 -16.04 -10.78
C GLU A 189 8.12 -16.17 -12.11
N THR A 190 7.56 -16.89 -13.07
CA THR A 190 8.12 -16.99 -14.42
C THR A 190 8.02 -15.65 -15.15
N HIS A 191 6.91 -14.93 -15.02
CA HIS A 191 6.78 -13.59 -15.58
C HIS A 191 7.77 -12.60 -14.95
N CYS A 192 7.97 -12.64 -13.63
CA CYS A 192 8.99 -11.82 -12.96
C CYS A 192 10.41 -12.13 -13.47
N LEU A 193 10.78 -13.41 -13.51
CA LEU A 193 12.14 -13.82 -13.90
C LEU A 193 12.42 -13.56 -15.38
N ILE A 194 11.45 -13.75 -16.28
CA ILE A 194 11.59 -13.34 -17.68
C ILE A 194 11.75 -11.82 -17.77
N GLY A 195 10.95 -11.06 -17.02
CA GLY A 195 11.05 -9.60 -16.96
C GLY A 195 12.44 -9.13 -16.54
N GLN A 196 12.96 -9.68 -15.44
CA GLN A 196 14.31 -9.41 -14.94
C GLN A 196 15.40 -9.83 -15.93
N THR A 197 15.23 -10.98 -16.59
CA THR A 197 16.18 -11.48 -17.59
C THR A 197 16.24 -10.55 -18.80
N TYR A 198 15.10 -10.10 -19.32
CA TYR A 198 15.04 -9.11 -20.41
C TYR A 198 15.65 -7.76 -20.00
N ALA A 199 15.45 -7.33 -18.75
CA ALA A 199 16.06 -6.10 -18.24
C ALA A 199 17.60 -6.19 -18.24
N ASN A 200 18.17 -7.32 -17.80
CA ASN A 200 19.63 -7.51 -17.77
C ASN A 200 20.28 -7.51 -19.17
N ILE A 201 19.53 -7.88 -20.22
CA ILE A 201 20.01 -7.81 -21.61
C ILE A 201 19.68 -6.48 -22.30
N GLY A 202 19.05 -5.53 -21.59
CA GLY A 202 18.70 -4.20 -22.10
C GLY A 202 17.42 -4.14 -22.95
N GLU A 203 16.65 -5.23 -23.01
CA GLU A 203 15.41 -5.32 -23.77
C GLU A 203 14.21 -4.87 -22.91
N TYR A 204 14.21 -3.58 -22.56
CA TYR A 204 13.30 -3.02 -21.56
C TYR A 204 11.82 -3.11 -21.92
N GLU A 205 11.45 -2.98 -23.19
CA GLU A 205 10.06 -3.08 -23.62
C GLU A 205 9.48 -4.48 -23.38
N LYS A 206 10.29 -5.52 -23.65
CA LYS A 206 9.91 -6.91 -23.38
C LYS A 206 9.85 -7.18 -21.89
N ALA A 207 10.81 -6.64 -21.14
CA ALA A 207 10.82 -6.73 -19.68
C ALA A 207 9.53 -6.17 -19.08
N GLU A 208 9.17 -4.94 -19.44
CA GLU A 208 7.94 -4.30 -18.97
C GLU A 208 6.67 -5.08 -19.32
N ALA A 209 6.60 -5.67 -20.53
CA ALA A 209 5.44 -6.44 -20.93
C ALA A 209 5.23 -7.69 -20.06
N HIS A 210 6.32 -8.35 -19.65
CA HIS A 210 6.24 -9.49 -18.74
C HIS A 210 5.93 -9.06 -17.29
N LEU A 211 6.50 -7.95 -16.82
CA LEU A 211 6.22 -7.42 -15.48
C LEU A 211 4.78 -6.91 -15.33
N LYS A 212 4.21 -6.31 -16.39
CA LYS A 212 2.79 -5.92 -16.42
C LYS A 212 1.87 -7.14 -16.30
N LYS A 213 2.20 -8.26 -16.95
CA LYS A 213 1.48 -9.53 -16.75
C LYS A 213 1.63 -10.07 -15.33
N ALA A 214 2.83 -10.00 -14.75
CA ALA A 214 3.03 -10.37 -13.35
C ALA A 214 2.13 -9.55 -12.40
N ILE A 215 1.98 -8.25 -12.67
CA ILE A 215 1.05 -7.37 -11.93
C ILE A 215 -0.42 -7.73 -12.15
N GLU A 216 -0.81 -8.13 -13.36
CA GLU A 216 -2.16 -8.62 -13.65
C GLU A 216 -2.49 -9.89 -12.87
N ILE A 217 -1.51 -10.79 -12.71
CA ILE A 217 -1.62 -12.04 -11.96
C ILE A 217 -1.67 -11.77 -10.44
N ASP A 218 -0.70 -11.02 -9.91
CA ASP A 218 -0.65 -10.61 -8.51
C ASP A 218 -0.27 -9.13 -8.36
N LYS A 219 -1.30 -8.30 -8.20
CA LYS A 219 -1.16 -6.85 -8.04
C LYS A 219 -0.62 -6.41 -6.68
N PHE A 220 -0.61 -7.30 -5.68
CA PHE A 220 -0.21 -6.97 -4.31
C PHE A 220 1.24 -7.32 -4.00
N ASN A 221 1.93 -7.99 -4.92
CA ASN A 221 3.35 -8.25 -4.80
C ASN A 221 4.17 -7.01 -5.19
N ALA A 222 5.16 -6.64 -4.36
CA ALA A 222 5.99 -5.47 -4.57
C ALA A 222 7.09 -5.68 -5.64
N GLU A 223 7.51 -6.92 -5.89
CA GLU A 223 8.66 -7.25 -6.74
C GLU A 223 8.52 -6.73 -8.18
N PRO A 224 7.39 -6.94 -8.91
CA PRO A 224 7.25 -6.45 -10.27
C PRO A 224 7.35 -4.93 -10.37
N TYR A 225 6.84 -4.21 -9.37
CA TYR A 225 6.93 -2.75 -9.31
C TYR A 225 8.38 -2.30 -9.06
N TYR A 226 9.13 -3.01 -8.23
CA TYR A 226 10.53 -2.71 -7.99
C TYR A 226 11.37 -2.91 -9.25
N LEU A 227 11.15 -4.01 -9.98
CA LEU A 227 11.82 -4.26 -11.26
C LEU A 227 11.46 -3.20 -12.31
N LEU A 228 10.19 -2.76 -12.37
CA LEU A 228 9.78 -1.64 -13.23
C LEU A 228 10.44 -0.31 -12.82
N ALA A 229 10.64 -0.06 -11.53
CA ALA A 229 11.36 1.12 -11.06
C ALA A 229 12.81 1.11 -11.56
N GLN A 230 13.50 -0.04 -11.44
CA GLN A 230 14.87 -0.20 -11.94
C GLN A 230 14.95 0.01 -13.45
N ILE A 231 14.03 -0.56 -14.23
CA ILE A 231 13.95 -0.35 -15.68
C ILE A 231 13.68 1.13 -16.02
N SER A 232 12.83 1.80 -15.24
CA SER A 232 12.52 3.22 -15.43
C SER A 232 13.75 4.09 -15.16
N ARG A 233 14.52 3.78 -14.11
CA ARG A 233 15.80 4.43 -13.78
C ARG A 233 16.81 4.30 -14.93
N GLU A 234 17.01 3.09 -15.45
CA GLU A 234 17.94 2.85 -16.56
C GLU A 234 17.51 3.54 -17.86
N ASN A 235 16.21 3.77 -18.05
CA ASN A 235 15.67 4.53 -19.17
C ASN A 235 15.60 6.06 -18.93
N GLY A 236 16.08 6.55 -17.79
CA GLY A 236 16.02 7.97 -17.42
C GLY A 236 14.60 8.50 -17.13
N ARG A 237 13.62 7.61 -16.95
CA ARG A 237 12.24 7.95 -16.59
C ARG A 237 12.11 8.08 -15.06
N LEU A 238 12.71 9.13 -14.51
CA LEU A 238 12.80 9.35 -13.06
C LEU A 238 11.43 9.56 -12.37
N GLU A 239 10.45 10.12 -13.08
CA GLU A 239 9.08 10.26 -12.57
C GLU A 239 8.40 8.90 -12.39
N ASP A 240 8.55 8.01 -13.38
CA ASP A 240 7.97 6.66 -13.35
C ASP A 240 8.65 5.80 -12.29
N GLU A 241 9.98 5.94 -12.15
CA GLU A 241 10.75 5.32 -11.06
C GLU A 241 10.19 5.73 -9.69
N GLU A 242 9.99 7.03 -9.45
CA GLU A 242 9.43 7.52 -8.17
C GLU A 242 8.01 6.95 -7.92
N GLU A 243 7.16 6.89 -8.94
CA GLU A 243 5.82 6.31 -8.81
C GLU A 243 5.87 4.83 -8.44
N MET A 244 6.72 4.05 -9.12
CA MET A 244 6.84 2.63 -8.85
C MET A 244 7.42 2.37 -7.46
N LEU A 245 8.46 3.11 -7.04
CA LEU A 245 9.01 2.98 -5.67
C LEU A 245 8.01 3.35 -4.59
N LYS A 246 7.13 4.32 -4.82
CA LYS A 246 6.01 4.61 -3.90
C LYS A 246 5.08 3.41 -3.76
N LYS A 247 4.78 2.70 -4.86
CA LYS A 247 3.98 1.46 -4.82
C LYS A 247 4.71 0.35 -4.07
N VAL A 248 6.03 0.19 -4.30
CA VAL A 248 6.86 -0.79 -3.57
C VAL A 248 6.80 -0.53 -2.06
N ILE A 249 7.02 0.71 -1.63
CA ILE A 249 6.97 1.09 -0.20
C ILE A 249 5.56 0.89 0.37
N TYR A 250 4.53 1.15 -0.41
CA TYR A 250 3.15 0.94 0.00
C TYR A 250 2.82 -0.55 0.21
N LEU A 251 3.24 -1.41 -0.70
CA LEU A 251 2.99 -2.86 -0.65
C LEU A 251 3.92 -3.59 0.33
N ASN A 252 5.17 -3.14 0.43
CA ASN A 252 6.17 -3.67 1.35
C ASN A 252 6.88 -2.50 2.08
N PRO A 253 6.34 -2.07 3.24
CA PRO A 253 6.93 -1.00 4.05
C PRO A 253 8.32 -1.32 4.62
N SER A 254 8.75 -2.57 4.56
CA SER A 254 10.07 -3.03 5.01
C SER A 254 11.09 -3.15 3.86
N HIS A 255 10.74 -2.72 2.65
CA HIS A 255 11.60 -2.83 1.46
C HIS A 255 12.75 -1.80 1.49
N ILE A 256 13.85 -2.16 2.15
CA ILE A 256 15.03 -1.29 2.35
C ILE A 256 15.54 -0.65 1.05
N PRO A 257 15.76 -1.38 -0.06
CA PRO A 257 16.26 -0.76 -1.30
C PRO A 257 15.38 0.37 -1.83
N ALA A 258 14.06 0.27 -1.65
CA ALA A 258 13.13 1.26 -2.19
C ALA A 258 13.26 2.61 -1.47
N TYR A 259 13.54 2.58 -0.16
CA TYR A 259 13.84 3.79 0.60
C TYR A 259 15.21 4.38 0.24
N LEU A 260 16.22 3.54 -0.02
CA LEU A 260 17.54 4.02 -0.43
C LEU A 260 17.46 4.71 -1.80
N GLU A 261 16.80 4.09 -2.77
CA GLU A 261 16.58 4.65 -4.11
C GLU A 261 15.73 5.92 -4.07
N MET A 262 14.63 5.96 -3.30
CA MET A 262 13.86 7.19 -3.07
C MET A 262 14.71 8.31 -2.44
N GLY A 263 15.66 7.96 -1.58
CA GLY A 263 16.63 8.90 -1.02
C GLY A 263 17.53 9.53 -2.10
N ILE A 264 17.96 8.75 -3.09
CA ILE A 264 18.74 9.23 -4.24
C ILE A 264 17.89 10.13 -5.13
N ILE A 265 16.65 9.73 -5.45
CA ILE A 265 15.72 10.54 -6.25
C ILE A 265 15.50 11.91 -5.60
N TYR A 266 15.23 11.96 -4.30
CA TYR A 266 15.01 13.23 -3.60
C TYR A 266 16.26 14.09 -3.50
N GLU A 267 17.44 13.50 -3.35
CA GLU A 267 18.69 14.22 -3.41
C GLU A 267 18.94 14.83 -4.80
N GLY A 268 18.67 14.08 -5.87
CA GLY A 268 18.75 14.59 -7.25
C GLY A 268 17.79 15.74 -7.52
N LYS A 269 16.62 15.75 -6.86
CA LYS A 269 15.65 16.87 -6.89
C LYS A 269 16.02 18.04 -5.97
N GLY A 270 17.11 17.93 -5.20
CA GLY A 270 17.53 18.93 -4.22
C GLY A 270 16.73 18.94 -2.91
N ASP A 271 15.80 17.99 -2.73
CA ASP A 271 14.97 17.86 -1.52
C ASP A 271 15.70 17.06 -0.44
N ARG A 272 16.62 17.74 0.24
CA ARG A 272 17.44 17.14 1.30
C ARG A 272 16.61 16.61 2.48
N ASP A 273 15.49 17.26 2.79
CA ASP A 273 14.63 16.87 3.91
C ASP A 273 13.96 15.52 3.65
N ARG A 274 13.39 15.32 2.46
CA ARG A 274 12.80 14.02 2.09
C ARG A 274 13.88 12.95 1.90
N ALA A 275 15.02 13.30 1.29
CA ALA A 275 16.14 12.36 1.14
C ALA A 275 16.61 11.82 2.51
N PHE A 276 16.79 12.72 3.49
CA PHE A 276 17.15 12.36 4.86
C PHE A 276 16.12 11.44 5.50
N LYS A 277 14.82 11.73 5.37
CA LYS A 277 13.75 10.88 5.93
C LYS A 277 13.77 9.47 5.35
N MET A 278 13.96 9.34 4.04
CA MET A 278 14.01 8.03 3.38
C MET A 278 15.24 7.23 3.84
N ARG A 279 16.43 7.85 3.85
CA ARG A 279 17.67 7.22 4.34
C ARG A 279 17.57 6.82 5.82
N ASN A 280 16.98 7.66 6.66
CA ASN A 280 16.79 7.35 8.08
C ASN A 280 15.80 6.20 8.31
N THR A 281 14.77 6.08 7.47
CA THR A 281 13.83 4.94 7.51
C THR A 281 14.55 3.66 7.11
N ALA A 282 15.32 3.66 6.01
CA ALA A 282 16.15 2.54 5.60
C ALA A 282 17.14 2.11 6.70
N LEU A 283 17.78 3.09 7.36
CA LEU A 283 18.71 2.85 8.46
C LEU A 283 18.03 2.17 9.67
N ASN A 284 16.81 2.58 10.01
CA ASN A 284 16.06 1.96 11.11
C ASN A 284 15.66 0.52 10.78
N LEU A 285 15.25 0.26 9.54
CA LEU A 285 14.94 -1.08 9.06
C LEU A 285 16.19 -1.97 9.07
N LEU A 286 17.32 -1.47 8.58
CA LEU A 286 18.59 -2.21 8.60
C LEU A 286 19.03 -2.59 10.03
N LYS A 287 18.91 -1.66 10.99
CA LYS A 287 19.25 -1.94 12.40
C LYS A 287 18.39 -3.01 13.06
N SER A 288 17.24 -3.34 12.48
CA SER A 288 16.38 -4.43 12.96
C SER A 288 16.78 -5.81 12.43
N LEU A 289 17.70 -5.86 11.45
CA LEU A 289 18.19 -7.11 10.86
C LEU A 289 19.46 -7.62 11.58
N PRO A 290 19.75 -8.93 11.48
CA PRO A 290 21.05 -9.48 11.88
C PRO A 290 22.20 -8.78 11.14
N SER A 291 23.33 -8.58 11.82
CA SER A 291 24.48 -7.86 11.26
C SER A 291 25.03 -8.48 9.97
N ASP A 292 24.91 -9.80 9.81
CA ASP A 292 25.37 -10.60 8.67
C ASP A 292 24.31 -10.76 7.57
N ALA A 293 23.11 -10.22 7.75
CA ALA A 293 22.05 -10.30 6.75
C ALA A 293 22.47 -9.62 5.44
N ARG A 294 22.08 -10.22 4.30
CA ARG A 294 22.30 -9.66 2.96
C ARG A 294 20.97 -9.21 2.38
N ILE A 295 20.97 -8.03 1.75
CA ILE A 295 19.78 -7.40 1.20
C ILE A 295 19.99 -7.26 -0.31
N GLU A 296 19.17 -7.94 -1.11
CA GLU A 296 19.11 -7.72 -2.57
C GLU A 296 18.69 -6.26 -2.87
N PRO A 297 19.28 -5.59 -3.88
CA PRO A 297 20.34 -6.05 -4.78
C PRO A 297 21.77 -5.82 -4.23
N TYR A 298 21.93 -5.36 -2.99
CA TYR A 298 23.21 -5.07 -2.35
C TYR A 298 23.89 -6.32 -1.75
N THR A 299 23.94 -7.43 -2.49
CA THR A 299 24.46 -8.73 -2.00
C THR A 299 25.91 -8.72 -1.57
N GLU A 300 26.67 -7.74 -2.05
CA GLU A 300 28.09 -7.53 -1.74
C GLU A 300 28.33 -6.94 -0.34
N LEU A 301 27.29 -6.37 0.28
CA LEU A 301 27.37 -5.73 1.59
C LEU A 301 26.52 -6.46 2.62
N THR A 302 27.09 -6.69 3.79
CA THR A 302 26.32 -7.09 4.98
C THR A 302 25.45 -5.93 5.47
N ALA A 303 24.42 -6.23 6.26
CA ALA A 303 23.57 -5.22 6.87
C ALA A 303 24.40 -4.22 7.70
N GLU A 304 25.43 -4.68 8.41
CA GLU A 304 26.35 -3.80 9.16
C GLU A 304 27.14 -2.85 8.24
N GLU A 305 27.68 -3.35 7.14
CA GLU A 305 28.40 -2.51 6.17
C GLU A 305 27.46 -1.51 5.48
N LEU A 306 26.26 -1.94 5.11
CA LEU A 306 25.25 -1.08 4.51
C LEU A 306 24.78 0.00 5.48
N ILE A 307 24.64 -0.31 6.77
CA ILE A 307 24.38 0.68 7.83
C ILE A 307 25.45 1.77 7.84
N ARG A 308 26.74 1.39 7.78
CA ARG A 308 27.85 2.36 7.76
C ARG A 308 27.78 3.25 6.52
N HIS A 309 27.53 2.68 5.35
CA HIS A 309 27.36 3.43 4.11
C HIS A 309 26.21 4.43 4.18
N VAL A 310 25.04 4.01 4.65
CA VAL A 310 23.87 4.89 4.78
C VAL A 310 24.11 6.00 5.79
N GLN A 311 24.85 5.74 6.88
CA GLN A 311 25.23 6.76 7.87
C GLN A 311 26.15 7.83 7.28
N GLU A 312 27.06 7.47 6.38
CA GLU A 312 27.92 8.44 5.68
C GLU A 312 27.11 9.34 4.74
N MET A 313 26.10 8.79 4.07
CA MET A 313 25.20 9.54 3.18
C MET A 313 24.27 10.52 3.91
N ILE A 314 24.15 10.41 5.24
CA ILE A 314 23.30 11.26 6.06
C ILE A 314 24.06 12.48 6.63
N LYS A 315 25.40 12.43 6.65
CA LYS A 315 26.26 13.51 7.16
C LYS A 315 26.37 14.68 6.18
#